data_AF-A0A842MBG9-F1
#
_entry.id   AF-A0A842MBG9-F1
#
_cell.length_a   1.000
_cell.length_b   1.000
_cell.length_c   1.000
_cell.angle_alpha   90.00
_cell.angle_beta   90.00
_cell.angle_gamma   90.00
#
_symmetry.space_group_name_H-M   'P 1'
#
loop_
_entity.id
_entity.type
_entity.pdbx_description
1 polymer ?
#
loop_
_entity_poly.entity_id
_entity_poly.type
_entity_poly.pdbx_seq_one_letter_code
_entity_poly.pdbx_strand_id
1 'polypeptide(L)'
;DFYHKLSRELVKGYDLIVFEDLKVKKMVKNPYLAKSISDAGWNQLVSFTIYKAEEAGKHVGLINPNGTSQICSGCGMEVRKSLAVRMHRCPNCGLEIDRDLNAAINKISSKEEWSP
;
A
#
# COMPACT_ATOMS: atom_id res chain seq x y z
N ASP A 1 -18.54 9.82 -5.33
CA ASP A 1 -18.48 9.34 -6.73
C ASP A 1 -17.12 8.73 -7.08
N PHE A 2 -16.01 9.47 -6.95
CA PHE A 2 -14.65 9.02 -7.29
C PHE A 2 -14.28 7.61 -6.79
N TYR A 3 -14.34 7.35 -5.48
CA TYR A 3 -13.94 6.05 -4.92
C TYR A 3 -14.81 4.87 -5.39
N HIS A 4 -16.07 5.12 -5.77
CA HIS A 4 -16.90 4.06 -6.35
C HIS A 4 -16.45 3.71 -7.78
N LYS A 5 -16.02 4.69 -8.58
CA LYS A 5 -15.50 4.44 -9.92
C LYS A 5 -14.16 3.72 -9.82
N LEU A 6 -13.24 4.26 -9.02
CA LEU A 6 -11.91 3.69 -8.81
C LEU A 6 -11.98 2.25 -8.28
N SER A 7 -12.79 1.96 -7.25
CA SER A 7 -12.86 0.58 -6.73
C SER A 7 -13.48 -0.40 -7.73
N ARG A 8 -14.40 0.07 -8.60
CA ARG A 8 -14.94 -0.77 -9.68
C ARG A 8 -13.90 -1.05 -10.76
N GLU A 9 -13.07 -0.08 -11.10
CA GLU A 9 -11.96 -0.25 -12.04
C GLU A 9 -10.93 -1.25 -11.51
N LEU A 10 -10.55 -1.14 -10.24
CA LEU A 10 -9.65 -2.09 -9.58
C LEU A 10 -10.22 -3.52 -9.61
N VAL A 11 -11.46 -3.70 -9.16
CA VAL A 11 -12.12 -5.02 -9.15
C VAL A 11 -12.32 -5.57 -10.55
N LYS A 12 -12.52 -4.73 -11.57
CA LYS A 12 -12.61 -5.20 -12.95
C LYS A 12 -11.25 -5.66 -13.50
N GLY A 13 -10.18 -4.95 -13.17
CA GLY A 13 -8.85 -5.17 -13.74
C GLY A 13 -8.03 -6.30 -13.11
N TYR A 14 -8.29 -6.66 -11.85
CA TYR A 14 -7.44 -7.58 -11.08
C TYR A 14 -8.26 -8.63 -10.34
N ASP A 15 -7.73 -9.85 -10.19
CA ASP A 15 -8.38 -10.94 -9.43
C ASP A 15 -7.96 -10.94 -7.94
N LEU A 16 -6.79 -10.36 -7.65
CA LEU A 16 -6.28 -10.10 -6.31
C LEU A 16 -5.90 -8.62 -6.20
N ILE A 17 -6.40 -7.95 -5.17
CA ILE A 17 -6.07 -6.55 -4.86
C ILE A 17 -5.54 -6.49 -3.44
N VAL A 18 -4.50 -5.71 -3.23
CA VAL A 18 -3.78 -5.69 -1.95
C VAL A 18 -3.68 -4.26 -1.45
N PHE A 19 -4.09 -4.04 -0.21
CA PHE A 19 -3.91 -2.76 0.47
C PHE A 19 -3.08 -2.93 1.73
N GLU A 20 -2.34 -1.88 2.08
CA GLU A 20 -1.77 -1.78 3.42
C GLU A 20 -2.88 -1.59 4.47
N ASP A 21 -2.83 -2.38 5.55
CA ASP A 21 -3.68 -2.24 6.76
C ASP A 21 -3.20 -1.03 7.58
N LEU A 22 -3.38 0.14 6.99
CA LEU A 22 -3.09 1.40 7.64
C LEU A 22 -4.04 1.58 8.82
N LYS A 23 -3.49 1.81 10.00
CA LYS A 23 -4.28 2.18 11.18
C LYS A 23 -4.72 3.64 11.08
N VAL A 24 -5.54 3.97 10.08
CA VAL A 24 -5.99 5.33 9.74
C VAL A 24 -6.56 6.05 10.97
N LYS A 25 -7.36 5.36 11.80
CA LYS A 25 -7.90 5.89 13.07
C LYS A 25 -6.80 6.37 14.04
N LYS A 26 -5.63 5.72 14.06
CA LYS A 26 -4.47 6.18 14.84
C LYS A 26 -3.75 7.32 14.14
N MET A 27 -3.62 7.27 12.83
CA MET A 27 -2.89 8.28 12.04
C MET A 27 -3.59 9.64 12.08
N VAL A 28 -4.92 9.69 12.02
CA VAL A 28 -5.69 10.94 12.13
C VAL A 28 -5.62 11.61 13.50
N LYS A 29 -5.06 10.95 14.53
CA LYS A 29 -4.77 11.59 15.82
C LYS A 29 -3.60 12.57 15.74
N ASN A 30 -2.78 12.52 14.68
CA ASN A 30 -1.77 13.53 14.42
C ASN A 30 -2.43 14.77 13.80
N PRO A 31 -2.56 15.89 14.53
CA PRO A 31 -3.30 17.06 14.06
C PRO A 31 -2.71 17.68 12.78
N TYR A 32 -1.41 17.53 12.54
CA TYR A 32 -0.75 18.03 11.33
C TYR A 32 -1.10 17.24 10.08
N LEU A 33 -1.48 15.96 10.22
CA LEU A 33 -1.77 15.07 9.09
C LEU A 33 -3.26 14.69 8.99
N ALA A 34 -4.05 14.95 10.03
CA ALA A 34 -5.43 14.51 10.15
C ALA A 34 -6.29 14.92 8.95
N LYS A 35 -6.16 16.18 8.50
CA LYS A 35 -6.90 16.69 7.35
C LYS A 35 -6.50 15.97 6.07
N SER A 36 -5.23 15.96 5.72
CA SER A 36 -4.73 15.31 4.50
C SER A 36 -5.06 13.81 4.43
N ILE A 37 -4.99 13.11 5.57
CA ILE A 37 -5.36 11.69 5.65
C ILE A 37 -6.87 11.50 5.47
N SER A 38 -7.68 12.37 6.08
CA SER A 38 -9.14 12.29 5.96
C SER A 38 -9.60 12.60 4.52
N ASP A 39 -9.01 13.62 3.91
CA ASP A 39 -9.31 14.03 2.53
C ASP A 39 -8.90 12.94 1.52
N ALA A 40 -7.83 12.19 1.80
CA ALA A 40 -7.38 11.07 0.97
C ALA A 40 -8.34 9.86 0.96
N GLY A 41 -9.32 9.80 1.87
CA GLY A 41 -10.45 8.87 1.81
C GLY A 41 -10.10 7.37 1.77
N TRP A 42 -8.92 6.97 2.22
CA TRP A 42 -8.42 5.58 2.07
C TRP A 42 -9.37 4.52 2.62
N ASN A 43 -9.96 4.76 3.79
CA ASN A 43 -10.93 3.82 4.37
C ASN A 43 -12.13 3.59 3.44
N GLN A 44 -12.61 4.63 2.75
CA GLN A 44 -13.74 4.49 1.82
C GLN A 44 -13.35 3.67 0.60
N LEU A 45 -12.18 3.94 0.00
CA LEU A 45 -11.69 3.17 -1.14
C LEU A 45 -11.52 1.69 -0.80
N VAL A 46 -10.89 1.39 0.35
CA VAL A 46 -10.68 0.01 0.82
C VAL A 46 -12.01 -0.69 1.05
N SER A 47 -12.92 -0.09 1.83
CA SER A 47 -14.27 -0.64 2.04
C SER A 47 -15.00 -0.90 0.72
N PHE A 48 -14.92 0.04 -0.23
CA PHE A 48 -15.58 -0.09 -1.51
C PHE A 48 -14.96 -1.12 -2.45
N THR A 49 -13.70 -1.48 -2.22
CA THR A 49 -13.02 -2.51 -2.99
C THR A 49 -13.34 -3.88 -2.42
N ILE A 50 -13.35 -4.02 -1.09
CA ILE A 50 -13.71 -5.27 -0.38
C ILE A 50 -15.08 -5.76 -0.83
N TYR A 51 -16.15 -4.98 -0.61
CA TYR A 51 -17.50 -5.48 -0.88
C TYR A 51 -17.72 -5.78 -2.38
N LYS A 52 -17.11 -5.01 -3.29
CA LYS A 52 -17.23 -5.24 -4.73
C LYS A 52 -16.43 -6.45 -5.20
N ALA A 53 -15.28 -6.70 -4.59
CA ALA A 53 -14.49 -7.88 -4.87
C ALA A 53 -15.25 -9.13 -4.41
N GLU A 54 -15.85 -9.10 -3.22
CA GLU A 54 -16.72 -10.16 -2.71
C GLU A 54 -17.90 -10.43 -3.68
N GLU A 55 -18.60 -9.39 -4.13
CA GLU A 55 -19.67 -9.50 -5.13
C GLU A 55 -19.21 -10.11 -6.47
N ALA A 56 -17.94 -9.91 -6.84
CA ALA A 56 -17.35 -10.41 -8.07
C ALA A 56 -16.61 -11.75 -7.93
N GLY A 57 -16.58 -12.36 -6.74
CA GLY A 57 -15.81 -13.57 -6.47
C GLY A 57 -14.29 -13.39 -6.51
N LYS A 58 -13.82 -12.18 -6.19
CA LYS A 58 -12.40 -11.76 -6.22
C LYS A 58 -11.86 -11.53 -4.81
N HIS A 59 -10.54 -11.46 -4.69
CA HIS A 59 -9.87 -11.43 -3.38
C HIS A 59 -9.29 -10.05 -3.08
N VAL A 60 -9.44 -9.61 -1.83
CA VAL A 60 -8.77 -8.42 -1.29
C VAL A 60 -7.95 -8.82 -0.08
N GLY A 61 -6.65 -8.55 -0.12
CA GLY A 61 -5.73 -8.78 0.99
C GLY A 61 -5.38 -7.48 1.72
N LEU A 62 -5.28 -7.57 3.05
CA LEU A 62 -4.75 -6.51 3.91
C LEU A 62 -3.40 -6.93 4.50
N ILE A 63 -2.36 -6.15 4.27
CA ILE A 63 -0.98 -6.46 4.67
C ILE A 63 -0.45 -5.46 5.69
N ASN A 64 0.46 -5.90 6.55
CA ASN A 64 1.07 -5.03 7.54
C ASN A 64 1.85 -3.88 6.85
N PRO A 65 1.63 -2.60 7.19
CA PRO A 65 2.34 -1.48 6.55
C PRO A 65 3.82 -1.34 6.96
N ASN A 66 4.29 -2.11 7.94
CA ASN A 66 5.60 -1.86 8.55
C ASN A 66 6.79 -2.24 7.64
N GLY A 67 7.81 -1.38 7.67
CA GLY A 67 9.23 -1.75 7.53
C GLY A 67 9.80 -1.98 6.12
N THR A 68 9.01 -2.00 5.05
CA THR A 68 9.54 -2.45 3.74
C THR A 68 10.08 -1.34 2.84
N SER A 69 9.74 -0.08 3.08
CA SER A 69 10.22 1.04 2.23
C SER A 69 11.72 1.30 2.38
N GLN A 70 12.33 0.81 3.47
CA GLN A 70 13.75 0.92 3.75
C GLN A 70 14.55 -0.21 3.12
N ILE A 71 13.97 -1.41 2.97
CA ILE A 71 14.62 -2.58 2.39
C ILE A 71 14.64 -2.47 0.86
N CYS A 72 15.78 -2.74 0.22
CA CYS A 72 15.88 -2.79 -1.23
C CYS A 72 15.21 -4.05 -1.79
N SER A 73 14.25 -3.90 -2.69
CA SER A 73 13.58 -5.05 -3.33
C SER A 73 14.49 -5.85 -4.27
N GLY A 74 15.58 -5.24 -4.76
CA GLY A 74 16.53 -5.91 -5.65
C GLY A 74 17.58 -6.75 -4.95
N CYS A 75 17.97 -6.41 -3.71
CA CYS A 75 19.07 -7.10 -3.03
C CYS A 75 18.89 -7.30 -1.51
N GLY A 76 17.79 -6.86 -0.92
CA GLY A 76 17.50 -7.03 0.51
C GLY A 76 18.26 -6.10 1.46
N MET A 77 19.18 -5.26 0.97
CA MET A 77 19.91 -4.31 1.82
C MET A 77 18.98 -3.24 2.42
N GLU A 78 19.16 -2.92 3.71
CA GLU A 78 18.52 -1.76 4.33
C GLU A 78 19.16 -0.45 3.85
N VAL A 79 18.35 0.43 3.29
CA VAL A 79 18.74 1.77 2.82
C VAL A 79 17.95 2.79 3.64
N ARG A 80 18.55 3.31 4.72
CA ARG A 80 17.89 4.28 5.60
C ARG A 80 17.61 5.61 4.91
N LYS A 81 16.37 6.08 5.00
CA LYS A 81 15.90 7.34 4.40
C LYS A 81 14.69 7.91 5.14
N SER A 82 14.58 9.23 5.14
CA SER A 82 13.42 9.93 5.72
C SER A 82 12.17 9.79 4.83
N LEU A 83 11.01 10.12 5.38
CA LEU A 83 9.73 10.12 4.65
C LEU A 83 9.71 11.12 3.47
N ALA A 84 10.57 12.14 3.49
CA ALA A 84 10.67 13.12 2.41
C ALA A 84 11.38 12.56 1.17
N VAL A 85 12.18 11.50 1.32
CA VAL A 85 12.85 10.85 0.19
C VAL A 85 11.84 9.99 -0.55
N ARG A 86 11.58 10.33 -1.82
CA ARG A 86 10.61 9.64 -2.69
C ARG A 86 11.25 8.65 -3.65
N MET A 87 12.56 8.74 -3.89
CA MET A 87 13.32 7.79 -4.72
C MET A 87 14.09 6.82 -3.83
N HIS A 88 13.93 5.52 -4.07
CA HIS A 88 14.80 4.49 -3.51
C HIS A 88 16.02 4.35 -4.42
N ARG A 89 17.20 4.71 -3.91
CA ARG A 89 18.50 4.48 -4.58
C ARG A 89 19.31 3.51 -3.73
N CYS A 90 19.53 2.30 -4.22
CA CYS A 90 20.30 1.29 -3.50
C CYS A 90 21.80 1.40 -3.82
N PRO A 91 22.67 1.66 -2.83
CA PRO A 91 24.12 1.76 -3.07
C PRO A 91 24.78 0.40 -3.35
N ASN A 92 24.10 -0.71 -3.06
CA ASN A 92 24.64 -2.06 -3.22
C ASN A 92 24.38 -2.66 -4.60
N CYS A 93 23.13 -2.61 -5.08
CA CYS A 93 22.77 -3.20 -6.37
C CYS A 93 22.45 -2.17 -7.47
N GLY A 94 22.50 -0.88 -7.16
CA GLY A 94 22.23 0.19 -8.13
C GLY A 94 20.74 0.40 -8.48
N LEU A 95 19.81 -0.31 -7.84
CA LEU A 95 18.36 -0.14 -8.07
C LEU A 95 17.93 1.30 -7.78
N GLU A 96 17.26 1.92 -8.75
CA GLU A 96 16.67 3.26 -8.66
C GLU A 96 15.20 3.25 -9.09
N ILE A 97 14.27 3.32 -8.14
CA ILE A 97 12.83 3.32 -8.38
C ILE A 97 12.10 4.21 -7.37
N ASP A 98 10.80 4.50 -7.60
CA ASP A 98 9.96 5.14 -6.59
C ASP A 98 9.94 4.33 -5.29
N ARG A 99 10.01 5.01 -4.14
CA ARG A 99 10.08 4.38 -2.82
C ARG A 99 8.85 3.54 -2.51
N ASP A 100 7.67 4.02 -2.89
CA ASP A 100 6.42 3.32 -2.63
C ASP A 100 6.29 2.12 -3.58
N LEU A 101 6.82 2.20 -4.81
CA LEU A 101 6.97 1.02 -5.70
C LEU A 101 7.94 -0.02 -5.11
N ASN A 102 9.10 0.40 -4.59
CA ASN A 102 10.02 -0.51 -3.89
C ASN A 102 9.34 -1.22 -2.71
N ALA A 103 8.58 -0.46 -1.90
CA ALA A 103 7.83 -1.01 -0.78
C ALA A 103 6.78 -2.04 -1.24
N ALA A 104 6.03 -1.74 -2.32
CA ALA A 104 5.03 -2.64 -2.89
C ALA A 104 5.64 -3.96 -3.36
N ILE A 105 6.78 -3.92 -4.06
CA ILE A 105 7.48 -5.13 -4.51
C ILE A 105 7.90 -6.00 -3.33
N ASN A 106 8.44 -5.39 -2.26
CA ASN A 106 8.80 -6.11 -1.05
C ASN A 106 7.60 -6.80 -0.40
N LYS A 107 6.42 -6.15 -0.41
CA LYS A 107 5.20 -6.71 0.16
C LYS A 107 4.61 -7.85 -0.65
N ILE A 108 4.71 -7.79 -1.97
CA ILE A 108 4.31 -8.90 -2.85
C ILE A 108 5.27 -10.09 -2.68
N SER A 109 6.56 -9.82 -2.46
CA SER A 109 7.60 -10.85 -2.33
C SER A 109 7.67 -11.46 -0.93
N SER A 110 7.17 -10.77 0.10
CA SER A 110 7.07 -11.34 1.45
C SER A 110 6.00 -12.41 1.47
N LYS A 111 6.38 -13.63 1.86
CA LYS A 111 5.49 -14.77 2.12
C LYS A 111 4.60 -14.55 3.37
N GLU A 112 4.15 -13.33 3.64
CA GLU A 112 3.11 -13.12 4.65
C GLU A 112 1.83 -13.76 4.10
N GLU A 113 1.36 -14.79 4.80
CA GLU A 113 0.12 -15.49 4.49
C GLU A 113 -1.00 -14.46 4.39
N TRP A 114 -1.54 -14.33 3.18
CA TRP A 114 -2.76 -13.61 2.90
C TRP A 114 -3.85 -14.23 3.77
N SER A 115 -4.20 -13.60 4.89
CA SER A 115 -5.38 -14.03 5.63
C SER A 115 -6.58 -13.80 4.70
N PRO A 116 -7.36 -14.85 4.40
CA PRO A 116 -8.65 -14.69 3.72
C PRO A 116 -9.57 -13.75 4.49
#